data_AF-M0DDH7-F1
#
_entry.id   AF-M0DDH7-F1
#
_cell.length_a   1.000
_cell.length_b   1.000
_cell.length_c   1.000
_cell.angle_alpha   90.00
_cell.angle_beta   90.00
_cell.angle_gamma   90.00
#
_symmetry.space_group_name_H-M   'P 1'
#
loop_
_entity.id
_entity.type
_entity.pdbx_description
1 polymer ?
#
loop_
_entity_poly.entity_id
_entity_poly.type
_entity_poly.pdbx_seq_one_letter_code
_entity_poly.pdbx_strand_id
1 'polypeptide(L)' 'MLKDALQTLFQEYEWVHLSLGLLGNVLFFVGSVFFLYEPLKRLGIYAFIVGSFLMLVGSLGQAVVRCESNDS' A
#
# COMPACT_ATOMS: atom_id res chain seq x y z
N MET A 1 2.78 11.75 27.81
CA MET A 1 2.87 10.27 27.73
C MET A 1 1.85 9.67 26.76
N LEU A 2 0.53 9.76 26.99
CA LEU A 2 -0.46 9.16 26.06
C LEU A 2 -0.47 9.85 24.67
N LYS A 3 -0.37 11.19 24.63
CA LYS A 3 -0.31 11.98 23.39
C LYS A 3 0.93 11.65 22.55
N ASP A 4 2.09 11.48 23.20
CA ASP A 4 3.35 11.17 22.53
C ASP A 4 3.30 9.77 21.89
N ALA A 5 2.72 8.78 22.60
CA ALA A 5 2.52 7.44 22.07
C ALA A 5 1.57 7.43 20.88
N LEU A 6 0.44 8.15 20.95
CA LEU A 6 -0.50 8.28 19.83
C LEU A 6 0.12 8.95 18.60
N GLN A 7 0.88 10.03 18.81
CA GLN A 7 1.54 10.74 17.72
C GLN A 7 2.60 9.87 17.04
N THR A 8 3.33 9.06 17.82
CA THR A 8 4.30 8.09 17.28
C THR A 8 3.60 6.99 16.48
N LEU A 9 2.48 6.47 16.97
CA LEU A 9 1.69 5.46 16.25
C LEU A 9 1.13 6.00 14.94
N PHE A 10 0.57 7.22 14.93
CA PHE A 10 0.09 7.86 13.71
C PHE A 10 1.22 8.06 12.69
N GLN A 11 2.38 8.53 13.15
CA GLN A 11 3.50 8.82 12.27
C GLN A 11 4.14 7.56 11.69
N GLU A 12 4.23 6.47 12.47
CA GLU A 12 4.65 5.17 11.94
C GLU A 12 3.60 4.56 11.00
N TYR A 13 2.31 4.68 11.31
CA TYR A 13 1.23 4.20 10.45
C TYR A 13 1.18 4.96 9.12
N GLU A 14 1.48 6.27 9.15
CA GLU A 14 1.59 7.12 7.97
C GLU A 14 2.68 6.61 7.02
N TRP A 15 3.86 6.31 7.57
CA TRP A 15 4.97 5.73 6.82
C TRP A 15 4.69 4.32 6.30
N VAL A 16 4.01 3.48 7.09
CA VAL A 16 3.65 2.10 6.69
C VAL A 16 2.67 2.11 5.53
N HIS A 17 1.64 2.95 5.53
CA HIS A 17 0.72 3.00 4.39
C HIS A 17 1.37 3.61 3.14
N LEU A 18 2.25 4.62 3.30
CA LEU A 18 2.95 5.25 2.18
C LEU A 18 3.89 4.26 1.50
N SER A 19 4.64 3.52 2.32
CA SER A 19 5.54 2.47 1.83
C SER A 19 4.77 1.31 1.20
N LEU A 20 3.64 0.86 1.76
CA LEU A 20 2.76 -0.14 1.13
C LEU A 20 2.21 0.33 -0.22
N GLY A 21 1.72 1.57 -0.28
CA GLY A 21 1.19 2.15 -1.51
C GLY A 21 2.27 2.30 -2.59
N LEU A 22 3.47 2.72 -2.20
CA LEU A 22 4.62 2.84 -3.10
C LEU A 22 5.08 1.47 -3.61
N LEU A 23 5.25 0.49 -2.73
CA LEU A 23 5.60 -0.89 -3.08
C LEU A 23 4.55 -1.51 -4.01
N GLY A 24 3.27 -1.31 -3.69
CA GLY A 24 2.16 -1.79 -4.50
C GLY A 24 2.16 -1.20 -5.91
N ASN A 25 2.38 0.11 -6.05
CA ASN A 25 2.50 0.77 -7.35
C ASN A 25 3.71 0.29 -8.15
N VAL A 26 4.86 0.09 -7.51
CA VAL A 26 6.06 -0.44 -8.17
C VAL A 26 5.83 -1.86 -8.66
N LEU A 27 5.27 -2.74 -7.83
CA LEU A 27 4.92 -4.11 -8.23
C LEU A 27 3.89 -4.13 -9.36
N PHE A 28 2.89 -3.26 -9.29
CA PHE A 28 1.88 -3.11 -10.33
C PHE A 28 2.52 -2.73 -11.67
N PHE A 29 3.37 -1.70 -11.67
CA PHE A 29 4.08 -1.25 -12.86
C PHE A 29 5.00 -2.34 -13.43
N VAL A 30 5.81 -3.00 -12.59
CA VAL A 30 6.68 -4.10 -13.02
C VAL A 30 5.86 -5.27 -13.56
N GLY A 31 4.74 -5.60 -12.90
CA GLY A 31 3.79 -6.60 -13.36
C GLY A 31 3.25 -6.29 -14.75
N SER A 32 2.83 -5.04 -14.99
CA SER A 32 2.37 -4.56 -16.30
C SER A 32 3.44 -4.67 -17.39
N VAL A 33 4.71 -4.41 -17.07
CA VAL A 33 5.82 -4.60 -18.01
C VAL A 33 6.03 -6.09 -18.32
N PHE A 34 5.94 -6.96 -17.32
CA PHE A 34 6.08 -8.41 -17.51
C PHE A 34 4.96 -9.03 -18.35
N PHE A 35 3.78 -8.41 -18.41
CA PHE A 35 2.69 -8.82 -19.28
C PHE A 35 3.03 -8.79 -20.78
N LEU A 36 4.00 -7.95 -21.18
CA LEU A 36 4.45 -7.82 -22.58
C LEU A 36 5.26 -9.03 -23.07
N TYR A 37 5.77 -9.85 -22.16
CA TYR A 37 6.60 -11.02 -22.50
C TYR A 37 5.86 -12.31 -22.11
N GLU A 38 5.52 -13.16 -23.08
CA GLU A 38 4.85 -14.45 -22.82
C GLU A 38 5.48 -15.31 -21.70
N PRO A 39 6.82 -15.50 -21.63
CA PRO A 39 7.41 -16.33 -20.58
C PRO A 39 7.33 -15.67 -19.19
N LEU A 40 7.31 -14.33 -19.11
CA LEU A 40 7.23 -13.59 -17.85
C LEU A 40 5.79 -13.27 -17.45
N LYS A 41 4.80 -13.49 -18.33
CA LYS A 41 3.39 -13.20 -18.09
C LYS A 41 2.88 -13.82 -16.78
N ARG A 42 3.30 -15.04 -16.45
CA ARG A 42 2.90 -15.70 -15.20
C ARG A 42 3.42 -14.94 -13.96
N LEU A 43 4.68 -14.49 -14.00
CA LEU A 43 5.25 -13.63 -12.96
C LEU A 43 4.58 -12.26 -12.92
N GLY A 44 4.26 -11.69 -14.09
CA GLY A 44 3.53 -10.42 -14.21
C GLY A 44 2.15 -10.47 -13.55
N ILE A 45 1.41 -11.58 -13.72
CA ILE A 45 0.12 -11.80 -13.06
C ILE A 45 0.27 -11.80 -11.53
N TYR A 46 1.25 -12.54 -10.98
CA TYR A 46 1.48 -12.56 -9.54
C TYR A 46 1.90 -11.17 -9.00
N ALA A 47 2.81 -10.47 -9.69
CA ALA A 47 3.22 -9.12 -9.32
C ALA A 47 2.05 -8.13 -9.37
N PHE A 48 1.17 -8.26 -10.36
CA PHE A 48 -0.03 -7.44 -10.50
C PHE A 48 -1.05 -7.69 -9.38
N ILE A 49 -1.32 -8.95 -9.03
CA ILE A 49 -2.25 -9.32 -7.95
C ILE A 49 -1.71 -8.82 -6.61
N VAL A 50 -0.44 -9.09 -6.31
CA VAL A 50 0.20 -8.67 -5.05
C VAL A 50 0.30 -7.14 -4.99
N GLY A 51 0.70 -6.48 -6.08
CA GLY A 51 0.79 -5.02 -6.16
C GLY A 51 -0.55 -4.33 -5.94
N SER A 52 -1.61 -4.81 -6.61
CA SER A 52 -2.97 -4.29 -6.45
C SER A 52 -3.51 -4.52 -5.04
N PHE A 53 -3.20 -5.68 -4.43
CA PHE A 53 -3.57 -5.96 -3.04
C PHE A 53 -2.86 -5.04 -2.05
N LEU A 54 -1.56 -4.79 -2.22
CA LEU A 54 -0.82 -3.84 -1.38
C LEU A 54 -1.38 -2.41 -1.50
N MET A 55 -1.73 -1.97 -2.72
CA MET A 55 -2.39 -0.67 -2.92
C MET A 55 -3.75 -0.61 -2.22
N LEU A 56 -4.54 -1.69 -2.29
CA LEU A 56 -5.83 -1.79 -1.61
C LEU A 56 -5.65 -1.69 -0.09
N VAL A 57 -4.75 -2.47 0.50
CA VAL A 57 -4.47 -2.43 1.94
C VAL A 57 -3.96 -1.05 2.37
N GLY A 58 -3.06 -0.43 1.59
CA GLY A 58 -2.59 0.94 1.85
C GLY A 58 -3.73 1.97 1.82
N SER A 59 -4.62 1.88 0.84
CA SER A 59 -5.79 2.77 0.73
C SER A 59 -6.82 2.56 1.85
N LEU A 60 -7.03 1.32 2.29
CA LEU A 60 -7.90 0.99 3.42
C LEU A 60 -7.32 1.54 4.73
N GLY A 61 -6.01 1.39 4.93
CA GLY A 61 -5.32 2.01 6.08
C GLY A 61 -5.52 3.52 6.13
N GLN A 62 -5.35 4.20 4.99
CA GLN A 62 -5.61 5.65 4.90
C GLN A 62 -7.09 6.00 5.18
N ALA A 63 -8.04 5.22 4.65
CA ALA A 63 -9.45 5.47 4.85
C ALA A 63 -9.87 5.30 6.33
N VAL A 64 -9.33 4.29 7.02
CA VAL A 64 -9.59 4.05 8.44
C VAL A 64 -9.04 5.19 9.30
N VAL A 65 -7.79 5.60 9.08
CA VAL A 65 -7.15 6.73 9.77
C VAL A 65 -7.91 8.05 9.54
N ARG A 66 -8.41 8.24 8.32
CA ARG A 66 -9.18 9.43 7.95
C ARG A 66 -10.58 9.45 8.56
N CYS A 67 -11.20 8.29 8.79
CA CYS A 67 -12.45 8.21 9.56
C CYS A 67 -12.22 8.57 11.03
N GLU A 68 -11.12 8.11 11.64
CA GLU A 68 -10.84 8.37 13.06
C GLU A 68 -10.49 9.84 13.34
N SER A 69 -9.95 10.56 12.35
CA SER A 69 -9.65 11.99 12.48
C SER A 69 -10.83 12.94 12.22
N ASN A 70 -11.97 12.44 11.71
CA ASN A 70 -13.15 13.27 11.40
C ASN A 70 -14.20 13.30 12.54
N ASP A 71 -13.89 12.68 13.69
CA ASP A 71 -14.77 12.61 14.87
C ASP A 71 -14.24 13.47 16.05
N SER A 72 -13.29 14.38 15.82
CA SER A 72 -12.76 15.33 16.82
C SER A 72 -13.02 16.79 16.47
#